data_AF-A0A3D8GKD5-F1
#
_entry.id   AF-A0A3D8GKD5-F1
#
_cell.length_a   1.000
_cell.length_b   1.000
_cell.length_c   1.000
_cell.angle_alpha   90.00
_cell.angle_beta   90.00
_cell.angle_gamma   90.00
#
_symmetry.space_group_name_H-M   'P 1'
#
loop_
_entity.id
_entity.type
_entity.pdbx_description
1 polymer ?
#
loop_
_entity_poly.entity_id
_entity_poly.type
_entity_poly.pdbx_seq_one_letter_code
_entity_poly.pdbx_strand_id
1 'polypeptide(L)'
;MNLGPYWEDPLANNVIPSVILPLITIFSFMFYPEKSDTAVIVGLIASLVLVAASVITKVKNLQYYLNWRLGVMMLFIDSAMIFMALTISRAYGKFLPCILLLLLMLIAIVLSHKFAERYLDELHSPKTKLGKMIILIGFIGSGGGAMIGYISTQTIGAHIAAPIIFIVALIVVGFIHARFQLVAIEKKYEAFDR
;
A
#
# COMPACT_ATOMS: atom_id res chain seq x y z
N MET A 1 5.49 17.67 -27.30
CA MET A 1 5.22 17.80 -25.85
C MET A 1 6.25 16.92 -25.14
N ASN A 2 7.07 17.45 -24.24
CA ASN A 2 8.02 16.63 -23.49
C ASN A 2 7.23 15.80 -22.46
N LEU A 3 7.08 14.50 -22.70
CA LEU A 3 6.27 13.60 -21.87
C LEU A 3 7.00 13.21 -20.57
N GLY A 4 8.26 13.60 -20.38
CA GLY A 4 9.06 13.22 -19.22
C GLY A 4 9.96 12.01 -19.49
N PRO A 5 10.94 11.74 -18.62
CA PRO A 5 12.03 10.80 -18.90
C PRO A 5 11.63 9.31 -18.88
N TYR A 6 10.50 8.96 -18.26
CA TYR A 6 10.04 7.57 -18.14
C TYR A 6 8.77 7.28 -18.95
N TRP A 7 8.65 7.85 -20.15
CA TRP A 7 7.47 7.69 -21.01
C TRP A 7 7.31 6.28 -21.60
N GLU A 8 8.41 5.56 -21.78
CA GLU A 8 8.44 4.16 -22.25
C GLU A 8 8.20 3.14 -21.12
N ASP A 9 8.18 3.59 -19.85
CA ASP A 9 8.03 2.70 -18.72
C ASP A 9 6.59 2.16 -18.65
N PRO A 10 6.38 0.83 -18.77
CA PRO A 10 5.04 0.24 -18.72
C PRO A 10 4.31 0.53 -17.40
N LEU A 11 5.04 0.76 -16.31
CA LEU A 11 4.46 1.10 -15.00
C LEU A 11 3.87 2.51 -14.96
N ALA A 12 4.24 3.41 -15.87
CA ALA A 12 3.65 4.75 -15.94
C ALA A 12 2.14 4.70 -16.25
N ASN A 13 1.65 3.63 -16.87
CA ASN A 13 0.23 3.46 -17.17
C ASN A 13 -0.60 2.93 -15.99
N ASN A 14 0.05 2.47 -14.92
CA ASN A 14 -0.62 1.78 -13.81
C ASN A 14 -1.10 2.71 -12.69
N VAL A 15 -1.01 4.04 -12.84
CA VAL A 15 -1.41 5.01 -11.80
C VAL A 15 -2.93 5.10 -11.60
N ILE A 16 -3.73 4.78 -12.63
CA ILE A 16 -5.19 4.72 -12.48
C ILE A 16 -5.59 3.40 -11.82
N PRO A 17 -5.14 2.22 -12.31
CA PRO A 17 -5.42 0.96 -11.62
C PRO A 17 -4.97 0.90 -10.16
N SER A 18 -3.90 1.62 -9.78
CA SER A 18 -3.39 1.60 -8.40
C SER A 18 -4.35 2.21 -7.36
N VAL A 19 -5.34 2.99 -7.78
CA VAL A 19 -6.36 3.54 -6.87
C VAL A 19 -7.42 2.51 -6.46
N ILE A 20 -7.52 1.39 -7.18
CA ILE A 20 -8.58 0.39 -6.96
C ILE A 20 -8.47 -0.21 -5.55
N LEU A 21 -7.25 -0.60 -5.13
CA LEU A 21 -7.03 -1.21 -3.82
C LEU A 21 -7.46 -0.30 -2.65
N PRO A 22 -6.99 0.96 -2.56
CA PRO A 22 -7.46 1.82 -1.47
C PRO A 22 -8.96 2.09 -1.55
N LEU A 23 -9.55 2.23 -2.73
CA LEU A 23 -11.01 2.37 -2.84
C LEU A 23 -11.75 1.16 -2.26
N ILE A 24 -11.32 -0.07 -2.53
CA ILE A 24 -11.90 -1.28 -1.94
C ILE A 24 -11.83 -1.25 -0.40
N THR A 25 -10.70 -0.85 0.16
CA THR A 25 -10.55 -0.74 1.63
C THR A 25 -11.40 0.38 2.23
N ILE A 26 -11.55 1.50 1.53
CA ILE A 26 -12.43 2.59 1.95
C ILE A 26 -13.89 2.14 1.92
N PHE A 27 -14.33 1.47 0.86
CA PHE A 27 -15.68 0.93 0.79
C PHE A 27 -15.94 -0.11 1.90
N SER A 28 -14.95 -0.95 2.19
CA SER A 28 -15.02 -1.88 3.32
C SER A 28 -15.18 -1.12 4.64
N PHE A 29 -14.41 -0.05 4.86
CA PHE A 29 -14.57 0.81 6.03
C PHE A 29 -15.94 1.48 6.11
N MET A 30 -16.53 1.91 4.98
CA MET A 30 -17.84 2.58 4.97
C MET A 30 -18.96 1.64 5.42
N PHE A 31 -18.93 0.40 4.94
CA PHE A 31 -20.08 -0.51 5.02
C PHE A 31 -19.91 -1.66 6.02
N TYR A 32 -18.70 -1.93 6.53
CA TYR A 32 -18.43 -3.04 7.45
C TYR A 32 -18.19 -2.59 8.90
N PRO A 33 -18.64 -3.35 9.92
CA PRO A 33 -19.55 -4.50 9.82
C PRO A 33 -21.00 -4.06 9.51
N GLU A 34 -21.36 -2.85 9.94
CA GLU A 34 -22.62 -2.19 9.63
C GLU A 34 -22.35 -0.78 9.09
N LYS A 35 -23.28 -0.22 8.32
CA LYS A 35 -23.15 1.15 7.81
C LYS A 35 -23.11 2.14 8.99
N SER A 36 -22.14 3.07 8.95
CA SER A 36 -22.11 4.24 9.82
C SER A 36 -22.08 5.49 8.96
N ASP A 37 -22.96 6.47 9.24
CA ASP A 37 -23.01 7.71 8.46
C ASP A 37 -21.68 8.48 8.52
N THR A 38 -21.04 8.50 9.69
CA THR A 38 -19.68 9.09 9.84
C THR A 38 -18.67 8.38 8.95
N ALA A 39 -18.68 7.05 8.92
CA ALA A 39 -17.75 6.29 8.09
C ALA A 39 -18.01 6.50 6.59
N VAL A 40 -19.28 6.63 6.18
CA VAL A 40 -19.67 6.95 4.82
C VAL A 40 -19.16 8.34 4.41
N ILE A 41 -19.35 9.36 5.24
CA ILE A 41 -18.88 10.72 4.95
C ILE A 41 -17.36 10.76 4.82
N VAL A 42 -16.64 10.18 5.80
CA VAL A 42 -15.17 10.12 5.78
C VAL A 42 -14.68 9.34 4.56
N GLY A 43 -15.30 8.20 4.27
CA GLY A 43 -14.95 7.37 3.12
C GLY A 43 -15.16 8.08 1.79
N LEU A 44 -16.30 8.76 1.59
CA LEU A 44 -16.57 9.53 0.37
C LEU A 44 -15.54 10.64 0.15
N ILE A 45 -15.19 11.39 1.20
CA ILE A 45 -14.18 12.44 1.12
C ILE A 45 -12.83 11.84 0.72
N ALA A 46 -12.41 10.76 1.38
CA ALA A 46 -11.15 10.09 1.07
C ALA A 46 -11.12 9.53 -0.37
N SER A 47 -12.19 8.87 -0.81
CA SER A 47 -12.32 8.37 -2.18
C SER A 47 -12.19 9.49 -3.22
N LEU A 48 -12.86 10.63 -3.00
CA LEU A 48 -12.78 11.79 -3.89
C LEU A 48 -11.34 12.32 -3.99
N VAL A 49 -10.63 12.42 -2.86
CA VAL A 49 -9.24 12.87 -2.83
C VAL A 49 -8.33 11.92 -3.61
N LEU A 50 -8.48 10.61 -3.43
CA LEU A 50 -7.65 9.61 -4.13
C LEU A 50 -7.92 9.58 -5.64
N VAL A 51 -9.19 9.66 -6.04
CA VAL A 51 -9.59 9.74 -7.45
C VAL A 51 -9.04 11.03 -8.06
N ALA A 52 -9.18 12.18 -7.38
CA ALA A 52 -8.63 13.44 -7.84
C ALA A 52 -7.10 13.38 -8.00
N ALA A 53 -6.38 12.80 -7.04
CA ALA A 53 -4.93 12.60 -7.14
C ALA A 53 -4.54 11.74 -8.36
N SER A 54 -5.29 10.66 -8.64
CA SER A 54 -5.07 9.81 -9.81
C SER A 54 -5.32 10.57 -11.13
N VAL A 55 -6.44 11.29 -11.22
CA VAL A 55 -6.81 12.07 -12.41
C VAL A 55 -5.82 13.20 -12.65
N ILE A 56 -5.46 13.98 -11.62
CA ILE A 56 -4.46 15.05 -11.73
C ILE A 56 -3.14 14.48 -12.23
N THR A 57 -2.71 13.33 -11.69
CA THR A 57 -1.49 12.67 -12.13
C THR A 57 -1.53 12.38 -13.62
N LYS A 58 -2.63 11.81 -14.12
CA LYS A 58 -2.78 11.49 -15.55
C LYS A 58 -2.86 12.73 -16.44
N VAL A 59 -3.72 13.69 -16.11
CA VAL A 59 -3.98 14.89 -16.91
C VAL A 59 -2.73 15.77 -17.03
N LYS A 60 -1.95 15.86 -15.95
CA LYS A 60 -0.70 16.62 -15.94
C LYS A 60 0.50 15.82 -16.43
N ASN A 61 0.31 14.59 -16.91
CA ASN A 61 1.38 13.70 -17.35
C ASN A 61 2.45 13.44 -16.26
N LEU A 62 2.07 13.54 -15.00
CA LEU A 62 2.99 13.39 -13.87
C LEU A 62 3.39 11.92 -13.64
N GLN A 63 2.66 10.96 -14.23
CA GLN A 63 2.99 9.54 -14.19
C GLN A 63 4.36 9.19 -14.77
N TYR A 64 4.91 10.07 -15.61
CA TYR A 64 6.21 9.89 -16.26
C TYR A 64 7.38 10.40 -15.42
N TYR A 65 7.11 10.96 -14.24
CA TYR A 65 8.13 11.33 -13.26
C TYR A 65 8.15 10.28 -12.14
N LEU A 66 9.23 9.50 -12.07
CA LEU A 66 9.38 8.38 -11.14
C LEU A 66 9.10 8.78 -9.69
N ASN A 67 9.63 9.91 -9.22
CA ASN A 67 9.42 10.42 -7.87
C ASN A 67 7.95 10.72 -7.55
N TRP A 68 7.25 11.36 -8.50
CA TRP A 68 5.83 11.65 -8.33
C TRP A 68 5.02 10.36 -8.29
N ARG A 69 5.30 9.45 -9.22
CA ARG A 69 4.61 8.15 -9.32
C ARG A 69 4.78 7.33 -8.04
N LEU A 70 6.00 7.24 -7.50
CA LEU A 70 6.26 6.55 -6.23
C LEU A 70 5.60 7.27 -5.05
N GLY A 71 5.64 8.60 -5.01
CA GLY A 71 4.93 9.41 -4.00
C GLY A 71 3.43 9.15 -3.96
N VAL A 72 2.77 9.17 -5.13
CA VAL A 72 1.34 8.87 -5.25
C VAL A 72 1.03 7.42 -4.87
N MET A 73 1.89 6.46 -5.27
CA MET A 73 1.71 5.05 -4.92
C MET A 73 1.82 4.82 -3.39
N MET A 74 2.75 5.49 -2.71
CA MET A 74 2.83 5.44 -1.25
C MET A 74 1.55 5.98 -0.62
N LEU A 75 1.06 7.14 -1.07
CA LEU A 75 -0.18 7.73 -0.57
C LEU A 75 -1.36 6.76 -0.71
N PHE A 76 -1.47 6.07 -1.84
CA PHE A 76 -2.54 5.09 -2.10
C PHE A 76 -2.43 3.88 -1.17
N ILE A 77 -1.24 3.35 -0.96
CA ILE A 77 -1.04 2.16 -0.15
C ILE A 77 -1.16 2.46 1.34
N ASP A 78 -0.62 3.58 1.81
CA ASP A 78 -0.80 4.04 3.18
C ASP A 78 -2.27 4.30 3.48
N SER A 79 -3.00 4.92 2.54
CA SER A 79 -4.44 5.09 2.67
C SER A 79 -5.15 3.74 2.77
N ALA A 80 -4.79 2.78 1.92
CA ALA A 80 -5.38 1.44 1.96
C ALA A 80 -5.18 0.78 3.33
N MET A 81 -3.98 0.88 3.89
CA MET A 81 -3.64 0.34 5.21
C MET A 81 -4.40 1.06 6.32
N ILE A 82 -4.46 2.40 6.31
CA ILE A 82 -5.21 3.17 7.31
C ILE A 82 -6.68 2.74 7.33
N PHE A 83 -7.32 2.65 6.17
CA PHE A 83 -8.72 2.24 6.09
C PHE A 83 -8.94 0.77 6.44
N MET A 84 -7.97 -0.11 6.16
CA MET A 84 -8.00 -1.50 6.63
C MET A 84 -7.91 -1.58 8.18
N ALA A 85 -7.01 -0.82 8.82
CA ALA A 85 -6.90 -0.76 10.28
C ALA A 85 -8.19 -0.21 10.93
N LEU A 86 -8.78 0.84 10.34
CA LEU A 86 -10.06 1.38 10.78
C LEU A 86 -11.19 0.36 10.62
N THR A 87 -11.24 -0.37 9.51
CA THR A 87 -12.23 -1.44 9.28
C THR A 87 -12.10 -2.55 10.33
N ILE A 88 -10.88 -3.00 10.61
CA ILE A 88 -10.60 -4.01 11.64
C ILE A 88 -11.05 -3.50 13.01
N SER A 89 -10.70 -2.26 13.36
CA SER A 89 -11.13 -1.64 14.62
C SER A 89 -12.65 -1.58 14.77
N ARG A 90 -13.37 -1.24 13.70
CA ARG A 90 -14.84 -1.29 13.66
C ARG A 90 -15.36 -2.72 13.84
N ALA A 91 -14.73 -3.71 13.20
CA ALA A 91 -15.09 -5.13 13.35
C ALA A 91 -15.01 -5.62 14.81
N TYR A 92 -14.01 -5.13 15.55
CA TYR A 92 -13.82 -5.46 16.96
C TYR A 92 -14.63 -4.58 17.93
N GLY A 93 -15.30 -3.54 17.44
CA GLY A 93 -16.01 -2.55 18.27
C GLY A 93 -15.09 -1.79 19.23
N LYS A 94 -13.77 -1.76 18.99
CA LYS A 94 -12.77 -1.19 19.89
C LYS A 94 -11.75 -0.39 19.09
N PHE A 95 -11.29 0.73 19.63
CA PHE A 95 -10.28 1.57 18.97
C PHE A 95 -8.84 1.04 19.11
N LEU A 96 -8.57 0.26 20.17
CA LEU A 96 -7.24 -0.27 20.47
C LEU A 96 -6.58 -1.04 19.30
N PRO A 97 -7.27 -1.95 18.57
CA PRO A 97 -6.70 -2.59 17.39
C PRO A 97 -6.23 -1.61 16.32
N CYS A 98 -6.94 -0.49 16.10
CA CYS A 98 -6.51 0.53 15.13
C CYS A 98 -5.13 1.08 15.51
N ILE A 99 -4.98 1.50 16.77
CA ILE A 99 -3.73 2.08 17.29
C ILE A 99 -2.57 1.11 17.11
N LEU A 100 -2.76 -0.16 17.50
CA LEU A 100 -1.72 -1.18 17.42
C LEU A 100 -1.31 -1.46 15.96
N LEU A 101 -2.28 -1.55 15.04
CA LEU A 101 -2.00 -1.80 13.62
C LEU A 101 -1.31 -0.60 12.96
N LEU A 102 -1.70 0.63 13.29
CA LEU A 102 -1.02 1.83 12.81
C LEU A 102 0.40 1.96 13.37
N LEU A 103 0.62 1.58 14.62
CA LEU A 103 1.97 1.53 15.21
C LEU A 103 2.85 0.52 14.48
N LEU A 104 2.32 -0.68 14.17
CA LEU A 104 3.03 -1.68 13.37
C LEU A 104 3.35 -1.16 11.96
N MET A 105 2.42 -0.43 11.34
CA MET A 105 2.66 0.23 10.05
C MET A 105 3.81 1.23 10.12
N LEU A 106 3.83 2.09 11.14
CA LEU A 106 4.93 3.04 11.34
C LEU A 106 6.27 2.33 11.56
N ILE A 107 6.29 1.26 12.36
CA ILE A 107 7.51 0.45 12.57
C ILE A 107 7.98 -0.15 11.24
N ALA A 108 7.06 -0.71 10.44
CA ALA A 108 7.39 -1.28 9.14
C ALA A 108 7.98 -0.22 8.19
N ILE A 109 7.39 0.97 8.14
CA ILE A 109 7.89 2.10 7.34
C ILE A 109 9.29 2.52 7.79
N VAL A 110 9.50 2.71 9.10
CA VAL A 110 10.79 3.12 9.66
C VAL A 110 11.88 2.08 9.36
N LEU A 111 11.59 0.80 9.55
CA LEU A 111 12.53 -0.28 9.23
C LEU A 111 12.85 -0.32 7.74
N SER A 112 11.84 -0.10 6.88
CA SER A 112 12.01 -0.13 5.43
C SER A 112 12.83 1.05 4.91
N HIS A 113 12.69 2.24 5.50
CA HIS A 113 13.55 3.37 5.19
C HIS A 113 14.98 3.16 5.70
N LYS A 114 15.14 2.63 6.92
CA LYS A 114 16.46 2.44 7.55
C LYS A 114 17.29 1.35 6.87
N PHE A 115 16.65 0.30 6.36
CA PHE A 115 17.31 -0.87 5.78
C PHE A 115 16.95 -1.06 4.29
N ALA A 116 16.67 0.03 3.58
CA ALA A 116 16.12 0.01 2.22
C ALA A 116 16.93 -0.85 1.23
N GLU A 117 18.26 -0.70 1.19
CA GLU A 117 19.16 -1.48 0.33
C GLU A 117 19.05 -2.97 0.62
N ARG A 118 19.26 -3.36 1.89
CA ARG A 118 19.21 -4.75 2.32
C ARG A 118 17.85 -5.40 2.10
N TYR A 119 16.77 -4.64 2.27
CA TYR A 119 15.40 -5.12 2.09
C TYR A 119 15.11 -5.43 0.61
N LEU A 120 15.58 -4.58 -0.31
CA LEU A 120 15.43 -4.79 -1.75
C LEU A 120 16.39 -5.86 -2.29
N ASP A 121 17.60 -5.96 -1.74
CA ASP A 121 18.55 -7.03 -2.06
C ASP A 121 17.99 -8.41 -1.73
N GLU A 122 17.34 -8.55 -0.56
CA GLU A 122 16.69 -9.82 -0.16
C GLU A 122 15.45 -10.15 -1.01
N LEU A 123 14.80 -9.15 -1.62
CA LEU A 123 13.69 -9.38 -2.56
C LEU A 123 14.23 -9.91 -3.90
N HIS A 124 15.29 -9.31 -4.44
CA HIS A 124 15.88 -9.74 -5.71
C HIS A 124 16.69 -11.04 -5.59
N SER A 125 17.37 -11.23 -4.46
CA SER A 125 18.23 -12.38 -4.18
C SER A 125 17.93 -12.90 -2.77
N PRO A 126 16.91 -13.77 -2.61
CA PRO A 126 16.43 -14.25 -1.31
C PRO A 126 17.45 -15.19 -0.67
N LYS A 127 18.40 -14.63 0.08
CA LYS A 127 19.43 -15.39 0.79
C LYS A 127 18.92 -15.86 2.15
N THR A 128 18.09 -15.05 2.80
CA THR A 128 17.54 -15.33 4.14
C THR A 128 16.20 -16.06 4.07
N LYS A 129 15.83 -16.73 5.18
CA LYS A 129 14.47 -17.29 5.36
C LYS A 129 13.38 -16.22 5.20
N LEU A 130 13.69 -14.98 5.59
CA LEU A 130 12.80 -13.83 5.45
C LEU A 130 12.60 -13.43 3.98
N GLY A 131 13.68 -13.34 3.18
CA GLY A 131 13.60 -13.11 1.73
C GLY A 131 12.81 -14.20 0.99
N LYS A 132 12.96 -15.47 1.38
CA LYS A 132 12.19 -16.59 0.82
C LYS A 132 10.70 -16.51 1.17
N MET A 133 10.38 -16.11 2.41
CA MET A 133 8.99 -15.94 2.86
C MET A 133 8.29 -14.79 2.12
N ILE A 134 9.01 -13.71 1.84
CA ILE A 134 8.54 -12.58 1.03
C ILE A 134 8.08 -13.04 -0.36
N ILE A 135 8.90 -13.85 -1.05
CA ILE A 135 8.57 -14.33 -2.40
C ILE A 135 7.36 -15.26 -2.36
N LEU A 136 7.29 -16.14 -1.35
CA LEU A 136 6.14 -17.02 -1.15
C LEU A 136 4.85 -16.22 -0.96
N ILE A 137 4.89 -15.15 -0.19
CA ILE A 137 3.75 -14.24 0.02
C ILE A 137 3.36 -13.53 -1.28
N GLY A 138 4.34 -13.08 -2.07
CA GLY A 138 4.11 -12.51 -3.40
C GLY A 138 3.43 -13.49 -4.37
N PHE A 139 3.83 -14.77 -4.32
CA PHE A 139 3.22 -15.83 -5.12
C PHE A 139 1.77 -16.11 -4.70
N ILE A 140 1.48 -16.13 -3.40
CA ILE A 140 0.12 -16.27 -2.86
C ILE A 140 -0.77 -15.08 -3.26
N GLY A 141 -0.19 -13.89 -3.46
CA GLY A 141 -0.90 -12.71 -3.99
C GLY A 141 -1.51 -12.90 -5.39
N SER A 142 -1.13 -13.94 -6.14
CA SER A 142 -1.72 -14.29 -7.44
C SER A 142 -2.93 -15.22 -7.27
N GLY A 143 -4.15 -14.67 -7.15
CA GLY A 143 -5.42 -15.43 -7.14
C GLY A 143 -5.68 -16.33 -5.92
N GLY A 144 -4.69 -17.09 -5.45
CA GLY A 144 -4.75 -17.98 -4.29
C GLY A 144 -5.02 -17.23 -2.98
N GLY A 145 -4.49 -16.02 -2.82
CA GLY A 145 -4.75 -15.16 -1.66
C GLY A 145 -6.21 -14.72 -1.54
N ALA A 146 -6.90 -14.50 -2.67
CA ALA A 146 -8.33 -14.19 -2.67
C ALA A 146 -9.16 -15.41 -2.28
N MET A 147 -8.79 -16.61 -2.75
CA MET A 147 -9.44 -17.87 -2.38
C MET A 147 -9.21 -18.22 -0.91
N ILE A 148 -7.97 -18.07 -0.41
CA ILE A 148 -7.63 -18.24 1.02
C ILE A 148 -8.40 -17.23 1.86
N GLY A 149 -8.44 -15.95 1.45
CA GLY A 149 -9.22 -14.92 2.13
C GLY A 149 -10.70 -15.29 2.24
N TYR A 150 -11.31 -15.72 1.14
CA TYR A 150 -12.70 -16.20 1.14
C TYR A 150 -12.90 -17.37 2.12
N ILE A 151 -12.09 -18.43 2.02
CA ILE A 151 -12.19 -19.60 2.90
C ILE A 151 -11.94 -19.23 4.37
N SER A 152 -10.96 -18.36 4.65
CA SER A 152 -10.65 -17.89 5.99
C SER A 152 -11.80 -17.09 6.60
N THR A 153 -12.46 -16.21 5.83
CA THR A 153 -13.63 -15.48 6.35
C THR A 153 -14.79 -16.40 6.72
N GLN A 154 -14.95 -17.54 6.05
CA GLN A 154 -15.98 -18.54 6.33
C GLN A 154 -15.62 -19.48 7.50
N THR A 155 -14.33 -19.72 7.77
CA THR A 155 -13.87 -20.74 8.73
C THR A 155 -13.44 -20.17 10.08
N ILE A 156 -12.69 -19.07 10.07
CA ILE A 156 -12.10 -18.44 11.28
C ILE A 156 -12.68 -17.05 11.56
N GLY A 157 -13.53 -16.54 10.67
CA GLY A 157 -14.20 -15.25 10.80
C GLY A 157 -13.32 -14.07 10.38
N ALA A 158 -13.97 -13.00 9.91
CA ALA A 158 -13.31 -11.79 9.41
C ALA A 158 -12.45 -11.07 10.45
N HIS A 159 -12.76 -11.23 11.75
CA HIS A 159 -11.99 -10.66 12.84
C HIS A 159 -10.56 -11.23 12.92
N ILE A 160 -10.33 -12.50 12.57
CA ILE A 160 -8.99 -13.10 12.53
C ILE A 160 -8.34 -12.92 11.16
N ALA A 161 -9.10 -13.09 10.08
CA ALA A 161 -8.56 -13.03 8.72
C ALA A 161 -8.03 -11.63 8.35
N ALA A 162 -8.73 -10.56 8.71
CA ALA A 162 -8.36 -9.20 8.32
C ALA A 162 -7.01 -8.72 8.93
N PRO A 163 -6.71 -8.95 10.23
CA PRO A 163 -5.38 -8.69 10.78
C PRO A 163 -4.24 -9.45 10.09
N ILE A 164 -4.47 -10.70 9.68
CA ILE A 164 -3.45 -11.48 8.95
C ILE A 164 -3.17 -10.83 7.59
N ILE A 165 -4.23 -10.47 6.85
CA ILE A 165 -4.11 -9.75 5.57
C ILE A 165 -3.36 -8.42 5.78
N PHE A 166 -3.67 -7.69 6.85
CA PHE A 166 -2.96 -6.45 7.19
C PHE A 166 -1.46 -6.70 7.39
N ILE A 167 -1.08 -7.70 8.17
CA ILE A 167 0.34 -8.06 8.40
C ILE A 167 1.04 -8.41 7.09
N VAL A 168 0.38 -9.15 6.20
CA VAL A 168 0.91 -9.48 4.88
C VAL A 168 1.08 -8.21 4.03
N ALA A 169 0.11 -7.29 4.05
CA ALA A 169 0.18 -6.04 3.32
C ALA A 169 1.30 -5.10 3.81
N LEU A 170 1.71 -5.18 5.08
CA LEU A 170 2.87 -4.43 5.59
C LEU A 170 4.17 -4.74 4.84
N ILE A 171 4.31 -5.95 4.29
CA ILE A 171 5.47 -6.32 3.47
C ILE A 171 5.47 -5.51 2.17
N VAL A 172 4.29 -5.36 1.54
CA VAL A 172 4.13 -4.57 0.31
C VAL A 172 4.40 -3.08 0.57
N VAL A 173 3.86 -2.55 1.68
CA VAL A 173 4.16 -1.18 2.16
C VAL A 173 5.67 -1.01 2.29
N GLY A 174 6.32 -1.96 2.96
CA GLY A 174 7.77 -1.92 3.18
C GLY A 174 8.57 -1.84 1.88
N PHE A 175 8.21 -2.61 0.85
CA PHE A 175 8.92 -2.55 -0.44
C PHE A 175 8.82 -1.20 -1.11
N ILE A 176 7.64 -0.60 -1.08
CA ILE A 176 7.38 0.64 -1.79
C ILE A 176 8.05 1.80 -1.06
N HIS A 177 8.04 1.80 0.27
CA HIS A 177 8.81 2.74 1.09
C HIS A 177 10.33 2.58 0.91
N ALA A 178 10.84 1.35 0.92
CA ALA A 178 12.26 1.09 0.66
C ALA A 178 12.68 1.59 -0.73
N ARG A 179 11.88 1.32 -1.76
CA ARG A 179 12.16 1.78 -3.13
C ARG A 179 12.11 3.30 -3.25
N PHE A 180 11.12 3.94 -2.63
CA PHE A 180 11.05 5.40 -2.60
C PHE A 180 12.28 6.02 -1.92
N GLN A 181 12.71 5.46 -0.79
CA GLN A 181 13.87 5.94 -0.06
C GLN A 181 15.14 5.88 -0.90
N LEU A 182 15.38 4.80 -1.64
CA LEU A 182 16.55 4.70 -2.53
C LEU A 182 16.51 5.75 -3.64
N VAL A 183 15.37 5.92 -4.32
CA VAL A 183 15.23 6.91 -5.41
C VAL A 183 15.39 8.34 -4.88
N ALA A 184 14.90 8.61 -3.65
CA ALA A 184 15.08 9.90 -3.00
C ALA A 184 16.55 10.17 -2.61
N ILE A 185 17.27 9.13 -2.16
CA ILE A 185 18.71 9.19 -1.85
C ILE A 185 19.52 9.41 -3.13
N GLU A 186 19.33 8.60 -4.17
CA GLU A 186 20.02 8.73 -5.47
C GLU A 186 19.92 10.16 -6.00
N LYS A 187 18.72 10.75 -6.01
CA LYS A 187 18.52 12.13 -6.43
C LYS A 187 19.26 13.15 -5.55
N LYS A 188 19.37 12.88 -4.25
CA LYS A 188 20.09 13.77 -3.32
C LYS A 188 21.59 13.76 -3.62
N TYR A 189 22.19 12.59 -3.89
CA TYR A 189 23.64 12.45 -4.10
C TYR A 189 24.09 12.71 -5.55
N GLU A 190 23.28 12.41 -6.57
CA GLU A 190 23.54 12.82 -7.96
C GLU A 190 23.52 14.35 -8.14
N ALA A 191 22.89 15.09 -7.23
CA ALA A 191 22.91 16.55 -7.19
C ALA A 191 24.18 17.14 -6.52
N PHE A 192 25.01 16.31 -5.85
CA PHE A 192 26.30 16.71 -5.27
C PHE A 192 27.50 16.36 -6.15
N ASP A 193 27.32 15.50 -7.16
CA ASP A 193 28.35 15.12 -8.15
C ASP A 193 28.29 15.97 -9.44
N ARG A 194 27.53 17.07 -9.46
CA ARG A 194 27.50 18.10 -10.52
C ARG A 194 27.79 19.48 -9.95
#